data_AF-A0A5A7RX57-F1
#
_entry.id   AF-A0A5A7RX57-F1
#
_cell.length_a   1.000
_cell.length_b   1.000
_cell.length_c   1.000
_cell.angle_alpha   90.00
_cell.angle_beta   90.00
_cell.angle_gamma   90.00
#
_symmetry.space_group_name_H-M   'P 1'
#
loop_
_entity.id
_entity.type
_entity.pdbx_description
1 polymer ?
#
loop_
_entity_poly.entity_id
_entity_poly.type
_entity_poly.pdbx_seq_one_letter_code
_entity_poly.pdbx_strand_id
1 'polypeptide(L)'
;MGDTIPATWHSRFAFIMAAIGSAVGLGNVWRFPYVCYKNGAAAFLIPYFVALFTAGIPLMILEFSLGHWSRSPPPMAFKKVSKNMEWVGWLSSLVPFIVASYYVVVMAWCFAYMVFSVNLMWRTNAENFFYTFLGKTSGISEIGGISPPVFLGLIAIWISIFIILYKGVDRIGKIVAITVPLPTILLIILTIRGLTLPGAVEGVSYYLSPDFSKLLNVNVWLSAYAQIFFSLSL
;
A
#
# COMPACT_ATOMS: atom_id res chain seq x y z
N MET A 1 18.58 30.53 -15.25
CA MET A 1 18.21 29.54 -14.21
C MET A 1 18.90 28.26 -14.59
N GLY A 2 19.92 27.84 -13.83
CA GLY A 2 20.81 26.76 -14.23
C GLY A 2 20.05 25.47 -14.49
N ASP A 3 20.36 24.83 -15.61
CA ASP A 3 19.90 23.49 -15.96
C ASP A 3 20.43 22.50 -14.91
N THR A 4 19.66 22.31 -13.84
CA THR A 4 19.86 21.19 -12.93
C THR A 4 19.47 19.94 -13.70
N ILE A 5 20.47 19.12 -14.03
CA ILE A 5 20.24 17.79 -14.60
C ILE A 5 19.24 17.08 -13.68
N PRO A 6 18.07 16.63 -14.19
CA PRO A 6 17.09 15.96 -13.35
C PRO A 6 17.75 14.76 -12.69
N ALA A 7 17.54 14.60 -11.38
CA ALA A 7 18.13 13.51 -10.62
C ALA A 7 17.75 12.18 -11.27
N THR A 8 18.75 11.43 -11.72
CA THR A 8 18.56 10.15 -12.41
C THR A 8 18.86 9.00 -11.46
N TRP A 9 18.18 7.87 -11.66
CA TRP A 9 18.50 6.65 -10.95
C TRP A 9 19.83 6.09 -11.46
N HIS A 10 20.81 5.93 -10.57
CA HIS A 10 22.09 5.31 -10.92
C HIS A 10 22.00 3.83 -11.33
N SER A 11 20.93 3.13 -10.93
CA SER A 11 20.73 1.70 -11.21
C SER A 11 19.30 1.37 -11.61
N ARG A 12 19.16 0.59 -12.69
CA ARG A 12 17.86 0.04 -13.13
C ARG A 12 17.22 -0.83 -12.05
N PHE A 13 18.04 -1.56 -11.29
CA PHE A 13 17.56 -2.39 -10.20
C PHE A 13 16.95 -1.53 -9.08
N ALA A 14 17.59 -0.42 -8.70
CA ALA A 14 17.05 0.49 -7.70
C ALA A 14 15.71 1.10 -8.14
N PHE A 15 15.57 1.45 -9.41
CA PHE A 15 14.30 1.92 -9.99
C PHE A 15 13.20 0.85 -9.93
N ILE A 16 13.49 -0.37 -10.40
CA ILE A 16 12.53 -1.48 -10.37
C ILE A 16 12.09 -1.78 -8.94
N MET A 17 13.03 -1.83 -8.00
CA MET A 17 12.74 -2.07 -6.59
C MET A 17 11.87 -0.95 -5.99
N ALA A 18 12.09 0.31 -6.39
CA ALA A 18 11.24 1.43 -5.95
C ALA A 18 9.83 1.32 -6.51
N ALA A 19 9.68 0.93 -7.78
CA ALA A 19 8.38 0.68 -8.39
C ALA A 19 7.64 -0.48 -7.71
N ILE A 20 8.32 -1.60 -7.44
CA ILE A 20 7.76 -2.74 -6.69
C ILE A 20 7.35 -2.31 -5.28
N GLY A 21 8.20 -1.57 -4.57
CA GLY A 21 7.90 -1.07 -3.24
C GLY A 21 6.69 -0.12 -3.20
N SER A 22 6.46 0.63 -4.28
CA SER A 22 5.28 1.51 -4.42
C SER A 22 4.00 0.74 -4.72
N ALA A 23 4.08 -0.41 -5.41
CA ALA A 23 2.93 -1.28 -5.70
C ALA A 23 2.60 -2.21 -4.51
N VAL A 24 3.60 -2.67 -3.78
CA VAL A 24 3.42 -3.59 -2.66
C VAL A 24 3.21 -2.83 -1.36
N GLY A 25 1.95 -2.61 -1.00
CA GLY A 25 1.56 -1.93 0.24
C GLY A 25 0.79 -2.80 1.23
N LEU A 26 0.42 -2.21 2.38
CA LEU A 26 -0.42 -2.83 3.39
C LEU A 26 -1.71 -3.43 2.79
N GLY A 27 -2.30 -2.79 1.78
CA GLY A 27 -3.52 -3.27 1.12
C GLY A 27 -3.40 -4.70 0.58
N ASN A 28 -2.23 -5.12 0.11
CA ASN A 28 -2.02 -6.47 -0.40
C ASN A 28 -1.98 -7.52 0.75
N VAL A 29 -1.63 -7.10 1.97
CA VAL A 29 -1.49 -8.00 3.13
C VAL A 29 -2.84 -8.32 3.79
N TRP A 30 -3.73 -7.34 3.95
CA TRP A 30 -4.99 -7.53 4.69
C TRP A 30 -6.26 -7.30 3.86
N ARG A 31 -6.25 -6.32 2.95
CA ARG A 31 -7.44 -6.01 2.13
C ARG A 31 -7.64 -7.03 1.03
N PHE A 32 -6.59 -7.42 0.29
CA PHE A 32 -6.72 -8.39 -0.80
C PHE A 32 -7.31 -9.74 -0.33
N PRO A 33 -6.78 -10.40 0.72
CA PRO A 33 -7.37 -11.65 1.21
C PRO A 33 -8.83 -11.49 1.64
N TYR A 34 -9.17 -10.37 2.30
CA TYR A 34 -10.54 -10.08 2.71
C TYR A 34 -11.49 -9.90 1.52
N VAL A 35 -11.09 -9.14 0.50
CA VAL A 35 -11.89 -8.89 -0.70
C VAL A 35 -12.03 -10.18 -1.52
N CYS A 36 -10.96 -10.95 -1.65
CA CYS A 36 -10.98 -12.27 -2.29
C CYS A 36 -12.00 -13.18 -1.60
N TYR A 37 -11.90 -13.30 -0.28
CA TYR A 37 -12.82 -14.09 0.53
C TYR A 37 -14.29 -13.68 0.34
N LYS A 38 -14.61 -12.38 0.48
CA LYS A 38 -15.98 -11.88 0.38
C LYS A 38 -16.62 -12.08 -1.01
N ASN A 39 -15.80 -12.15 -2.06
CA ASN A 39 -16.23 -12.16 -3.46
C ASN A 39 -16.11 -13.53 -4.15
N GLY A 40 -16.17 -14.62 -3.39
CA GLY A 40 -16.15 -15.99 -3.94
C GLY A 40 -14.81 -16.71 -3.84
N ALA A 41 -13.95 -16.24 -2.94
CA ALA A 41 -12.67 -16.86 -2.59
C ALA A 41 -11.82 -17.10 -3.86
N ALA A 42 -11.35 -18.32 -4.12
CA ALA A 42 -10.54 -18.61 -5.32
C ALA A 42 -11.20 -18.19 -6.65
N ALA A 43 -12.54 -18.18 -6.75
CA ALA A 43 -13.22 -17.74 -7.97
C ALA A 43 -12.94 -16.25 -8.28
N PHE A 44 -12.71 -15.41 -7.26
CA PHE A 44 -12.36 -13.99 -7.41
C PHE A 44 -11.06 -13.77 -8.18
N LEU A 45 -10.17 -14.76 -8.24
CA LEU A 45 -8.92 -14.64 -9.00
C LEU A 45 -9.18 -14.49 -10.51
N ILE A 46 -10.27 -15.03 -11.03
CA ILE A 46 -10.65 -14.89 -12.44
C ILE A 46 -10.88 -13.42 -12.81
N PRO A 47 -11.86 -12.69 -12.21
CA PRO A 47 -12.05 -11.28 -12.51
C PRO A 47 -10.84 -10.43 -12.13
N TYR A 48 -10.07 -10.81 -11.11
CA TYR A 48 -8.82 -10.13 -10.76
C TYR A 48 -7.79 -10.20 -11.89
N PHE A 49 -7.53 -11.38 -12.46
CA PHE A 49 -6.59 -11.52 -13.59
C PHE A 49 -7.12 -10.85 -14.85
N VAL A 50 -8.43 -10.91 -15.12
CA VAL A 50 -9.03 -10.17 -16.24
C VAL A 50 -8.80 -8.67 -16.06
N ALA A 51 -9.08 -8.11 -14.88
CA ALA A 51 -8.84 -6.70 -14.60
C ALA A 51 -7.35 -6.32 -14.70
N LEU A 52 -6.45 -7.22 -14.25
CA LEU A 52 -5.00 -7.03 -14.36
C LEU A 52 -4.55 -6.92 -15.81
N PHE A 53 -4.95 -7.83 -16.68
CA PHE A 53 -4.51 -7.85 -18.08
C PHE A 53 -5.21 -6.80 -18.95
N THR A 54 -6.48 -6.48 -18.66
CA THR A 54 -7.27 -5.55 -19.49
C THR A 54 -7.11 -4.08 -19.11
N ALA A 55 -6.87 -3.78 -17.84
CA ALA A 55 -6.71 -2.41 -17.35
C ALA A 55 -5.38 -2.19 -16.63
N GLY A 56 -5.02 -3.04 -15.67
CA GLY A 56 -3.84 -2.82 -14.82
C GLY A 56 -2.55 -2.68 -15.60
N ILE A 57 -2.16 -3.70 -16.37
CA ILE A 57 -0.92 -3.72 -17.15
C ILE A 57 -0.93 -2.62 -18.24
N PRO A 58 -1.99 -2.47 -19.07
CA PRO A 58 -2.02 -1.40 -20.07
C PRO A 58 -1.89 0.01 -19.50
N LEU A 59 -2.58 0.32 -18.39
CA LEU A 59 -2.51 1.63 -17.76
C LEU A 59 -1.16 1.89 -17.11
N MET A 60 -0.56 0.89 -16.46
CA MET A 60 0.79 1.00 -15.92
C MET A 60 1.83 1.28 -17.01
N ILE A 61 1.73 0.60 -18.16
CA ILE A 61 2.60 0.86 -19.32
C ILE A 61 2.40 2.29 -19.84
N LEU A 62 1.14 2.74 -19.93
CA LEU A 62 0.81 4.10 -20.36
C LEU A 62 1.43 5.15 -19.43
N GLU A 63 1.30 4.98 -18.11
CA GLU A 63 1.84 5.89 -17.11
C GLU A 63 3.37 5.97 -17.18
N PHE A 64 4.06 4.83 -17.21
CA PHE A 64 5.52 4.82 -17.36
C PHE A 64 5.98 5.42 -18.68
N SER A 65 5.26 5.17 -19.77
CA SER A 65 5.56 5.75 -21.09
C SER A 65 5.39 7.28 -21.07
N LEU A 66 4.32 7.77 -20.45
CA LEU A 66 4.05 9.20 -20.30
C LEU A 66 5.12 9.88 -19.42
N GLY A 67 5.54 9.23 -18.33
CA GLY A 67 6.61 9.71 -17.45
C GLY A 67 7.97 9.78 -18.15
N HIS A 68 8.33 8.74 -18.90
CA HIS A 68 9.59 8.68 -19.66
C HIS A 68 9.64 9.69 -20.81
N TRP A 69 8.51 9.91 -21.51
CA TRP A 69 8.41 10.88 -22.60
C TRP A 69 8.42 12.32 -22.09
N SER A 70 7.61 12.61 -21.07
CA SER A 70 7.46 13.99 -20.56
C SER A 70 8.66 14.44 -19.73
N ARG A 71 9.33 13.53 -19.00
CA ARG A 71 10.38 13.82 -18.00
C ARG A 71 10.03 15.00 -17.10
N SER A 72 8.77 15.09 -16.71
CA SER A 72 8.22 16.23 -15.97
C SER A 72 7.25 15.74 -14.90
N PRO A 73 7.01 16.53 -13.83
CA PRO A 73 5.98 16.21 -12.83
C PRO A 73 4.59 16.05 -13.46
N PRO A 74 3.64 15.35 -12.80
CA PRO A 74 2.34 15.01 -13.38
C PRO A 74 1.58 16.20 -14.01
N PRO A 75 1.42 17.39 -13.36
CA PRO A 75 0.73 18.53 -13.99
C PRO A 75 1.33 18.96 -15.33
N MET A 76 2.65 19.00 -15.41
CA MET A 76 3.38 19.40 -16.62
C MET A 76 3.38 18.29 -17.67
N ALA A 77 3.39 17.02 -17.26
CA ALA A 77 3.26 15.89 -18.16
C ALA A 77 1.91 15.90 -18.88
N PHE A 78 0.80 16.08 -18.14
CA PHE A 78 -0.54 16.17 -18.72
C PHE A 78 -0.73 17.42 -19.58
N LYS A 79 -0.12 18.55 -19.21
CA LYS A 79 -0.12 19.78 -20.03
C LYS A 79 0.53 19.58 -21.41
N LYS A 80 1.60 18.76 -21.49
CA LYS A 80 2.26 18.42 -22.76
C LYS A 80 1.39 17.54 -23.67
N VAL A 81 0.51 16.71 -23.08
CA VAL A 81 -0.47 15.91 -23.84
C VAL A 81 -1.57 16.81 -24.38
N SER A 82 -2.16 17.63 -23.51
CA SER A 82 -3.18 18.61 -23.89
C SER A 82 -3.19 19.76 -22.89
N LYS A 83 -3.24 21.00 -23.39
CA LYS A 83 -3.29 22.21 -22.53
C LYS A 83 -4.46 22.18 -21.54
N ASN A 84 -5.56 21.52 -21.88
CA ASN A 84 -6.76 21.43 -21.04
C ASN A 84 -6.68 20.31 -19.99
N MET A 85 -5.63 19.47 -20.00
CA MET A 85 -5.49 18.34 -19.07
C MET A 85 -4.58 18.63 -17.87
N GLU A 86 -4.02 19.84 -17.76
CA GLU A 86 -3.13 20.21 -16.65
C GLU A 86 -3.78 19.98 -15.26
N TRP A 87 -5.09 20.22 -15.13
CA TRP A 87 -5.84 20.00 -13.89
C TRP A 87 -5.86 18.52 -13.46
N VAL A 88 -5.83 17.57 -14.42
CA VAL A 88 -5.79 16.13 -14.13
C VAL A 88 -4.49 15.76 -13.42
N GLY A 89 -3.36 16.38 -13.82
CA GLY A 89 -2.08 16.15 -13.16
C GLY A 89 -1.99 16.76 -11.76
N TRP A 90 -2.71 17.85 -11.50
CA TRP A 90 -2.86 18.36 -10.13
C TRP A 90 -3.68 17.40 -9.26
N LEU A 91 -4.76 16.85 -9.80
CA LEU A 91 -5.57 15.84 -9.11
C LEU A 91 -4.75 14.59 -8.79
N SER A 92 -3.96 14.08 -9.74
CA SER A 92 -3.08 12.92 -9.52
C SER A 92 -1.99 13.17 -8.47
N SER A 93 -1.63 14.44 -8.23
CA SER A 93 -0.66 14.81 -7.19
C SER A 93 -1.32 15.00 -5.82
N LEU A 94 -2.59 15.42 -5.80
CA LEU A 94 -3.38 15.61 -4.57
C LEU A 94 -3.79 14.27 -3.93
N VAL A 95 -4.14 13.26 -4.73
CA VAL A 95 -4.59 11.96 -4.22
C VAL A 95 -3.53 11.29 -3.33
N PRO A 96 -2.25 11.13 -3.74
CA PRO A 96 -1.20 10.58 -2.88
C PRO A 96 -0.97 11.40 -1.61
N PHE A 97 -1.15 12.73 -1.66
CA PHE A 97 -1.04 13.59 -0.48
C PHE A 97 -2.12 13.27 0.56
N ILE A 98 -3.38 13.11 0.12
CA ILE A 98 -4.47 12.69 1.00
C ILE A 98 -4.20 11.30 1.56
N VAL A 99 -3.75 10.36 0.73
CA VAL A 99 -3.42 9.00 1.15
C VAL A 99 -2.30 8.99 2.19
N ALA A 100 -1.24 9.75 1.97
CA ALA A 100 -0.13 9.88 2.92
C ALA A 100 -0.59 10.38 4.29
N SER A 101 -1.55 11.32 4.34
CA SER A 101 -2.02 11.91 5.60
C SER A 101 -2.55 10.88 6.61
N TYR A 102 -3.28 9.86 6.15
CA TYR A 102 -3.81 8.81 7.04
C TYR A 102 -2.91 7.56 7.10
N TYR A 103 -2.17 7.24 6.03
CA TYR A 103 -1.24 6.11 6.06
C TYR A 103 -0.12 6.32 7.07
N VAL A 104 0.34 7.56 7.29
CA VAL A 104 1.34 7.89 8.31
C VAL A 104 0.84 7.58 9.72
N VAL A 105 -0.47 7.74 9.97
CA VAL A 105 -1.10 7.35 11.24
C VAL A 105 -1.08 5.84 11.42
N VAL A 106 -1.41 5.07 10.38
CA VAL A 106 -1.33 3.60 10.42
C VAL A 106 0.11 3.13 10.65
N MET A 107 1.09 3.75 10.02
CA MET A 107 2.51 3.46 10.25
C MET A 107 2.92 3.75 11.71
N ALA A 108 2.40 4.83 12.32
CA ALA A 108 2.63 5.13 13.72
C ALA A 108 2.06 4.06 14.65
N TRP A 109 0.90 3.47 14.32
CA TRP A 109 0.35 2.33 15.07
C TRP A 109 1.28 1.12 14.96
N CYS A 110 1.73 0.76 13.75
CA CYS A 110 2.67 -0.33 13.57
C CYS A 110 3.98 -0.11 14.34
N PHE A 111 4.50 1.11 14.36
CA PHE A 111 5.70 1.46 15.12
C PHE A 111 5.48 1.32 16.64
N ALA A 112 4.35 1.78 17.16
CA ALA A 112 4.00 1.59 18.56
C ALA A 112 3.89 0.10 18.92
N TYR A 113 3.23 -0.70 18.08
CA TYR A 113 3.11 -2.15 18.27
C TYR A 113 4.46 -2.89 18.19
N MET A 114 5.40 -2.40 17.39
CA MET A 114 6.78 -2.90 17.36
C MET A 114 7.50 -2.66 18.70
N VAL A 115 7.28 -1.51 19.36
CA VAL A 115 7.83 -1.27 20.70
C VAL A 115 7.13 -2.13 21.74
N PHE A 116 5.80 -2.23 21.65
CA PHE A 116 4.98 -3.02 22.57
C PHE A 116 5.22 -4.54 22.44
N SER A 117 5.78 -5.01 21.32
CA SER A 117 6.08 -6.43 21.09
C SER A 117 7.14 -6.98 22.02
N VAL A 118 8.02 -6.12 22.56
CA VAL A 118 9.08 -6.52 23.50
C VAL A 118 8.49 -7.15 24.76
N ASN A 119 7.38 -6.59 25.27
CA ASN A 119 6.71 -7.05 26.49
C ASN A 119 5.39 -7.79 26.21
N LEU A 120 4.99 -7.92 24.94
CA LEU A 120 3.73 -8.54 24.50
C LEU A 120 2.52 -8.03 25.29
N MET A 121 2.40 -6.71 25.42
CA MET A 121 1.39 -6.07 26.30
C MET A 121 -0.06 -6.39 25.92
N TRP A 122 -0.31 -6.79 24.67
CA TRP A 122 -1.63 -7.16 24.15
C TRP A 122 -1.99 -8.64 24.35
N ARG A 123 -1.14 -9.43 25.02
CA ARG A 123 -1.28 -10.90 25.13
C ARG A 123 -2.63 -11.34 25.72
N THR A 124 -3.15 -10.64 26.71
CA THR A 124 -4.37 -11.03 27.43
C THR A 124 -5.63 -10.64 26.67
N ASN A 125 -5.74 -9.40 26.21
CA ASN A 125 -6.86 -8.92 25.43
C ASN A 125 -6.39 -7.88 24.40
N ALA A 126 -6.15 -8.35 23.18
CA ALA A 126 -5.62 -7.53 22.10
C ALA A 126 -6.60 -6.46 21.61
N GLU A 127 -7.90 -6.78 21.61
CA GLU A 127 -8.94 -5.84 21.17
C GLU A 127 -9.08 -4.67 22.15
N ASN A 128 -9.22 -4.97 23.45
CA ASN A 128 -9.33 -3.93 24.46
C ASN A 128 -8.06 -3.08 24.52
N PHE A 129 -6.88 -3.72 24.42
CA PHE A 129 -5.61 -3.02 24.36
C PHE A 129 -5.57 -2.04 23.17
N PHE A 130 -6.00 -2.46 21.98
CA PHE A 130 -6.04 -1.60 20.80
C PHE A 130 -7.00 -0.40 21.01
N TYR A 131 -8.19 -0.63 21.57
CA TYR A 131 -9.14 0.45 21.82
C TYR A 131 -8.65 1.45 22.86
N THR A 132 -8.04 0.98 23.95
CA THR A 132 -7.42 1.85 24.96
C THR A 132 -6.24 2.62 24.37
N PHE A 133 -5.39 1.95 23.57
CA PHE A 133 -4.26 2.58 22.88
C PHE A 133 -4.71 3.71 21.94
N LEU A 134 -5.78 3.48 21.17
CA LEU A 134 -6.33 4.50 20.28
C LEU A 134 -7.04 5.64 21.01
N GLY A 135 -7.50 5.41 22.23
CA GLY A 135 -8.42 6.34 22.91
C GLY A 135 -9.79 6.36 22.23
N LYS A 136 -10.32 5.18 21.85
CA LYS A 136 -11.59 5.05 21.12
C LYS A 136 -12.73 5.75 21.86
N THR A 137 -13.36 6.73 21.19
CA THR A 137 -14.54 7.45 21.68
C THR A 137 -15.84 6.70 21.37
N SER A 138 -16.96 7.15 21.93
CA SER A 138 -18.25 6.49 21.78
C SER A 138 -18.88 6.68 20.39
N GLY A 139 -18.48 7.73 19.67
CA GLY A 139 -19.00 8.06 18.34
C GLY A 139 -18.14 9.05 17.56
N ILE A 140 -18.43 9.19 16.26
CA ILE A 140 -17.67 10.03 15.32
C ILE A 140 -17.76 11.54 15.67
N SER A 141 -18.83 11.95 16.35
CA SER A 141 -19.02 13.33 16.81
C SER A 141 -18.12 13.71 17.97
N GLU A 142 -17.59 12.72 18.69
CA GLU A 142 -16.67 12.91 19.80
C GLU A 142 -15.23 12.70 19.31
N ILE A 143 -14.54 13.80 19.03
CA ILE A 143 -13.14 13.79 18.54
C ILE A 143 -12.19 13.18 19.60
N GLY A 144 -12.54 13.31 20.88
CA GLY A 144 -11.73 12.81 21.99
C GLY A 144 -10.45 13.62 22.19
N GLY A 145 -9.45 12.99 22.80
CA GLY A 145 -8.11 13.56 23.02
C GLY A 145 -7.06 12.95 22.09
N ILE A 146 -5.89 13.59 22.02
CA ILE A 146 -4.74 13.04 21.29
C ILE A 146 -4.16 11.88 22.11
N SER A 147 -4.07 10.70 21.52
CA SER A 147 -3.37 9.55 22.12
C SER A 147 -1.85 9.80 22.12
N PRO A 148 -1.20 9.96 23.30
CA PRO A 148 0.23 10.21 23.38
C PRO A 148 1.12 9.18 22.66
N PRO A 149 0.88 7.85 22.76
CA PRO A 149 1.73 6.88 22.07
C PRO A 149 1.56 6.97 20.54
N VAL A 150 0.36 7.30 20.03
CA VAL A 150 0.16 7.55 18.59
C VAL A 150 0.90 8.81 18.15
N PHE A 151 0.83 9.88 18.94
CA PHE A 151 1.50 11.15 18.64
C PHE A 151 3.02 11.02 18.60
N LEU A 152 3.61 10.32 19.57
CA LEU A 152 5.05 10.02 19.57
C LEU A 152 5.45 9.14 18.38
N GLY A 153 4.62 8.15 18.04
CA GLY A 153 4.81 7.33 16.84
C GLY A 153 4.77 8.18 15.56
N LEU A 154 3.87 9.15 15.46
CA LEU A 154 3.78 10.07 14.32
C LEU A 154 5.05 10.90 14.16
N ILE A 155 5.57 11.47 15.25
CA ILE A 155 6.84 12.22 15.23
C ILE A 155 7.98 11.32 14.72
N ALA A 156 8.09 10.10 15.25
CA ALA A 156 9.13 9.15 14.84
C ALA A 156 9.03 8.78 13.35
N ILE A 157 7.82 8.56 12.84
CA ILE A 157 7.59 8.24 11.42
C ILE A 157 7.92 9.44 10.53
N TRP A 158 7.50 10.66 10.88
CA TRP A 158 7.82 11.85 10.08
C TRP A 158 9.33 12.13 10.03
N ILE A 159 10.03 11.99 11.17
CA ILE A 159 11.49 12.09 11.21
C ILE A 159 12.13 11.03 10.30
N SER A 160 11.64 9.79 10.36
CA SER A 160 12.14 8.69 9.52
C SER A 160 11.93 8.99 8.03
N ILE A 161 10.74 9.43 7.64
CA ILE A 161 10.42 9.84 6.27
C ILE A 161 11.35 10.96 5.82
N PHE A 162 11.55 11.99 6.63
CA PHE A 162 12.48 13.07 6.33
C PHE A 162 13.91 12.57 6.12
N ILE A 163 14.41 11.70 7.00
CA ILE A 163 15.75 11.11 6.90
C ILE A 163 15.93 10.29 5.62
N ILE A 164 14.88 9.59 5.18
CA ILE A 164 14.86 8.80 3.95
C ILE A 164 14.89 9.72 2.72
N LEU A 165 14.12 10.80 2.74
CA LEU A 165 13.89 11.65 1.57
C LEU A 165 14.93 12.77 1.37
N TYR A 166 15.60 13.28 2.41
CA TYR A 166 16.35 14.54 2.31
C TYR A 166 17.52 14.54 1.31
N LYS A 167 18.09 13.36 0.99
CA LYS A 167 19.15 13.22 -0.04
C LYS A 167 18.61 12.78 -1.41
N GLY A 168 17.30 12.81 -1.60
CA GLY A 168 16.65 12.47 -2.88
C GLY A 168 16.81 11.00 -3.28
N VAL A 169 16.74 10.75 -4.60
CA VAL A 169 16.62 9.43 -5.21
C VAL A 169 17.77 8.47 -4.89
N ASP A 170 18.98 8.98 -4.67
CA ASP A 170 20.15 8.14 -4.37
C ASP A 170 20.02 7.43 -3.03
N ARG A 171 19.51 8.14 -2.03
CA ARG A 171 19.28 7.57 -0.70
C ARG A 171 18.04 6.67 -0.71
N ILE A 172 16.98 7.09 -1.39
CA ILE A 172 15.77 6.29 -1.56
C ILE A 172 16.14 4.94 -2.17
N GLY A 173 16.93 4.90 -3.24
CA GLY A 173 17.35 3.65 -3.88
C GLY A 173 18.10 2.70 -2.95
N LYS A 174 19.00 3.22 -2.10
CA LYS A 174 19.74 2.41 -1.10
C LYS A 174 18.81 1.83 -0.03
N ILE A 175 17.84 2.63 0.42
CA ILE A 175 16.92 2.22 1.48
C ILE A 175 15.92 1.19 0.95
N VAL A 176 15.35 1.45 -0.22
CA VAL A 176 14.40 0.55 -0.92
C VAL A 176 15.02 -0.82 -1.22
N ALA A 177 16.32 -0.87 -1.52
CA ALA A 177 17.02 -2.14 -1.72
C ALA A 177 16.98 -3.07 -0.49
N ILE A 178 16.74 -2.53 0.71
CA ILE A 178 16.57 -3.29 1.95
C ILE A 178 15.08 -3.40 2.32
N THR A 179 14.33 -2.30 2.25
CA THR A 179 12.95 -2.26 2.75
C THR A 179 11.94 -3.00 1.89
N VAL A 180 12.26 -3.33 0.63
CA VAL A 180 11.36 -4.11 -0.25
C VAL A 180 11.58 -5.62 -0.14
N PRO A 181 12.83 -6.16 -0.13
CA PRO A 181 13.03 -7.59 0.10
C PRO A 181 12.64 -8.03 1.52
N LEU A 182 12.86 -7.19 2.53
CA LEU A 182 12.66 -7.56 3.93
C LEU A 182 11.22 -8.03 4.24
N PRO A 183 10.14 -7.28 3.90
CA PRO A 183 8.77 -7.75 4.08
C PRO A 183 8.49 -9.05 3.32
N THR A 184 9.07 -9.23 2.12
CA THR A 184 8.90 -10.45 1.33
C THR A 184 9.49 -11.66 2.06
N ILE A 185 10.70 -11.52 2.59
CA ILE A 185 11.36 -12.56 3.40
C ILE A 185 10.53 -12.88 4.65
N LEU A 186 10.05 -11.85 5.35
CA LEU A 186 9.21 -12.02 6.54
C LEU A 186 7.88 -12.74 6.21
N LEU A 187 7.24 -12.39 5.10
CA LEU A 187 6.02 -13.07 4.64
C LEU A 187 6.27 -14.54 4.31
N ILE A 188 7.42 -14.88 3.71
CA ILE A 188 7.79 -16.28 3.46
C ILE A 188 7.94 -17.03 4.79
N ILE A 189 8.65 -16.46 5.76
CA ILE A 189 8.83 -17.07 7.09
C ILE A 189 7.47 -17.26 7.78
N LEU A 190 6.61 -16.25 7.77
CA LEU A 190 5.26 -16.31 8.34
C LEU A 190 4.38 -17.32 7.63
N THR A 191 4.51 -17.47 6.31
CA THR A 191 3.78 -18.48 5.53
C THR A 191 4.21 -19.89 5.94
N ILE A 192 5.52 -20.15 6.00
CA ILE A 192 6.04 -21.45 6.46
C ILE A 192 5.54 -21.73 7.87
N ARG A 193 5.64 -20.76 8.80
CA ARG A 193 5.15 -20.95 10.16
C ARG A 193 3.64 -21.18 10.19
N GLY A 194 2.86 -20.43 9.43
CA GLY A 194 1.41 -20.57 9.33
C GLY A 194 0.99 -21.96 8.86
N LEU A 195 1.68 -22.52 7.87
CA LEU A 195 1.40 -23.88 7.36
C LEU A 195 1.75 -24.99 8.36
N THR A 196 2.63 -24.73 9.33
CA THR A 196 2.98 -25.69 10.40
C THR A 196 2.05 -25.66 11.61
N LEU A 197 1.10 -24.71 11.67
CA LEU A 197 0.16 -24.61 12.79
C LEU A 197 -1.02 -25.59 12.63
N PRO A 198 -1.58 -26.10 13.74
CA PRO A 198 -2.79 -26.90 13.68
C PRO A 198 -3.94 -26.03 13.15
N GLY A 199 -4.76 -26.57 12.24
CA GLY A 199 -5.86 -25.81 11.61
C GLY A 199 -5.49 -25.08 10.31
N ALA A 200 -4.24 -25.17 9.85
CA ALA A 200 -3.79 -24.44 8.67
C ALA A 200 -4.45 -24.93 7.36
N VAL A 201 -4.64 -26.25 7.24
CA VAL A 201 -5.21 -26.86 6.03
C VAL A 201 -6.67 -26.43 5.84
N GLU A 202 -7.42 -26.28 6.93
CA GLU A 202 -8.81 -25.80 6.93
C GLU A 202 -8.88 -24.36 6.43
N GLY A 203 -8.00 -23.48 6.93
CA GLY A 203 -7.94 -22.09 6.49
C GLY A 203 -7.58 -21.95 5.00
N VAL A 204 -6.59 -22.73 4.53
CA VAL A 204 -6.18 -22.75 3.12
C VAL A 204 -7.29 -23.32 2.23
N SER A 205 -7.88 -24.46 2.62
CA SER A 205 -8.94 -25.11 1.83
C SER A 205 -10.16 -24.20 1.72
N TYR A 206 -10.51 -23.50 2.79
CA TYR A 206 -11.60 -22.54 2.78
C TYR A 206 -11.32 -21.33 1.88
N TYR A 207 -10.11 -20.77 1.95
CA TYR A 207 -9.69 -19.67 1.07
C TYR A 207 -9.60 -20.08 -0.41
N LEU A 208 -9.31 -21.35 -0.69
CA LEU A 208 -9.17 -21.87 -2.05
C LEU A 208 -10.45 -22.51 -2.61
N SER A 209 -11.53 -22.61 -1.83
CA SER A 209 -12.81 -23.17 -2.28
C SER A 209 -13.55 -22.18 -3.18
N PRO A 210 -13.65 -22.39 -4.50
CA PRO A 210 -14.22 -21.41 -5.40
C PRO A 210 -15.75 -21.41 -5.34
N ASP A 211 -16.37 -20.24 -5.18
CA ASP A 211 -17.81 -20.05 -5.37
C ASP A 211 -18.07 -19.30 -6.67
N PHE A 212 -18.24 -20.05 -7.76
CA PHE A 212 -18.49 -19.51 -9.09
C PHE A 212 -19.83 -18.77 -9.22
N SER A 213 -20.79 -19.02 -8.33
CA SER A 213 -22.10 -18.34 -8.36
C SER A 213 -21.93 -16.83 -8.15
N LYS A 214 -20.89 -16.41 -7.41
CA LYS A 214 -20.57 -15.01 -7.15
C LYS A 214 -20.12 -14.25 -8.40
N LEU A 215 -19.59 -14.93 -9.42
CA LEU A 215 -19.10 -14.28 -10.64
C LEU A 215 -20.23 -13.65 -11.47
N LEU A 216 -21.48 -14.08 -11.27
CA LEU A 216 -22.66 -13.48 -11.89
C LEU A 216 -22.96 -12.08 -11.34
N ASN A 217 -22.40 -11.72 -10.18
CA ASN A 217 -22.63 -10.42 -9.56
C ASN A 217 -21.60 -9.40 -10.07
N VAL A 218 -22.08 -8.33 -10.72
CA VAL A 218 -21.24 -7.24 -11.24
C VAL A 218 -20.36 -6.58 -10.16
N ASN A 219 -20.81 -6.56 -8.89
CA ASN A 219 -20.03 -5.98 -7.79
C ASN A 219 -18.72 -6.73 -7.52
N VAL A 220 -18.66 -8.02 -7.86
CA VAL A 220 -17.43 -8.82 -7.77
C VAL A 220 -16.39 -8.30 -8.76
N TRP A 221 -16.82 -8.00 -9.99
CA TRP A 221 -15.96 -7.42 -11.02
C TRP A 221 -15.52 -6.00 -10.67
N LEU A 222 -16.44 -5.15 -10.19
CA LEU A 222 -16.09 -3.80 -9.72
C LEU A 222 -15.06 -3.85 -8.58
N SER A 223 -15.22 -4.79 -7.64
CA SER A 223 -14.26 -5.01 -6.56
C SER A 223 -12.90 -5.45 -7.07
N ALA A 224 -12.85 -6.28 -8.11
CA ALA A 224 -11.61 -6.73 -8.75
C ALA A 224 -10.88 -5.58 -9.44
N TYR A 225 -11.57 -4.78 -10.27
CA TYR A 225 -10.97 -3.61 -10.91
C TYR A 225 -10.47 -2.61 -9.86
N ALA A 226 -11.30 -2.26 -8.87
CA ALA A 226 -10.88 -1.36 -7.79
C ALA A 226 -9.62 -1.89 -7.07
N GLN A 227 -9.57 -3.19 -6.76
CA GLN A 227 -8.41 -3.80 -6.12
C GLN A 227 -7.15 -3.69 -6.99
N ILE A 228 -7.24 -3.83 -8.32
CA ILE A 228 -6.10 -3.66 -9.23
C ILE A 228 -5.57 -2.24 -9.21
N PHE A 229 -6.44 -1.22 -9.25
CA PHE A 229 -6.01 0.19 -9.14
C PHE A 229 -5.25 0.45 -7.84
N PHE A 230 -5.79 -0.04 -6.71
CA PHE A 230 -5.12 0.09 -5.40
C PHE A 230 -3.84 -0.74 -5.27
N SER A 231 -3.74 -1.90 -5.93
CA SER A 231 -2.56 -2.77 -5.85
C SER A 231 -1.42 -2.34 -6.78
N LEU A 232 -1.71 -1.66 -7.89
CA LEU A 232 -0.69 -1.14 -8.80
C LEU A 232 -0.37 0.34 -8.56
N SER A 233 -1.08 0.98 -7.62
CA SER A 233 -0.96 2.41 -7.31
C SER A 233 -1.20 3.31 -8.53
N LEU A 234 -2.22 2.94 -9.34
CA LEU A 234 -2.67 3.63 -10.56
C LEU A 234 -3.75 4.69 -10.26
#